data_AF-A0A0T6AE16-F1
#
_entry.id   AF-A0A0T6AE16-F1
#
_cell.length_a   1.000
_cell.length_b   1.000
_cell.length_c   1.000
_cell.angle_alpha   90.00
_cell.angle_beta   90.00
_cell.angle_gamma   90.00
#
_symmetry.space_group_name_H-M   'P 1'
#
loop_
_entity.id
_entity.type
_entity.pdbx_description
1 polymer ?
#
loop_
_entity_poly.entity_id
_entity_poly.type
_entity_poly.pdbx_seq_one_letter_code
_entity_poly.pdbx_strand_id
1 'polypeptide(L)'
;MGRGTRQANFVLPEELLEELKANVSPRQQSRFVAEALKKELRRVCLAKAIETSFGAWKETDHPELARGAETFVRRLRKSTRTRRRR
;
A
#
# COMPACT_ATOMS: atom_id res chain seq x y z
N MET A 1 20.18 -7.66 6.69
CA MET A 1 19.28 -8.81 6.49
C MET A 1 19.03 -8.97 5.00
N GLY A 2 19.29 -10.16 4.45
CA GLY A 2 19.76 -10.38 3.07
C GLY A 2 18.90 -9.83 1.93
N ARG A 3 19.50 -9.03 1.04
CA ARG A 3 18.95 -8.72 -0.28
C ARG A 3 19.37 -9.83 -1.25
N GLY A 4 18.78 -11.01 -1.09
CA GLY A 4 18.99 -12.14 -2.01
C GLY A 4 17.69 -12.45 -2.75
N THR A 5 17.78 -12.73 -4.04
CA THR A 5 16.70 -13.34 -4.80
C THR A 5 16.64 -14.83 -4.45
N ARG A 6 15.44 -15.37 -4.18
CA ARG A 6 15.19 -16.80 -4.00
C ARG A 6 14.23 -17.27 -5.09
N GLN A 7 14.53 -18.42 -5.69
CA GLN A 7 13.63 -19.05 -6.65
C GLN A 7 12.41 -19.62 -5.91
N ALA A 8 11.24 -19.42 -6.49
CA ALA A 8 9.98 -20.00 -6.03
C ALA A 8 9.36 -20.77 -7.19
N ASN A 9 8.88 -21.97 -6.92
CA ASN A 9 8.24 -22.83 -7.91
C ASN A 9 6.73 -22.59 -7.84
N PHE A 10 6.16 -22.07 -8.92
CA PHE A 10 4.72 -21.85 -9.06
C PHE A 10 4.20 -22.66 -10.24
N VAL A 11 3.00 -23.21 -10.11
CA VAL A 11 2.26 -23.77 -11.23
C VAL A 11 1.47 -22.63 -11.87
N LEU A 12 1.71 -22.39 -13.15
CA LEU A 12 1.03 -21.36 -13.93
C LEU A 12 0.32 -22.04 -15.11
N PRO A 13 -0.87 -21.58 -15.51
CA PRO A 13 -1.52 -22.06 -16.73
C PRO A 13 -0.62 -21.85 -17.94
N GLU A 14 -0.62 -22.82 -18.86
CA GLU A 14 0.21 -22.79 -20.07
C GLU A 14 -0.13 -21.58 -20.95
N GLU A 15 -1.41 -21.29 -21.12
CA GLU A 15 -1.91 -20.14 -21.89
C GLU A 15 -1.30 -18.82 -21.39
N LEU A 16 -1.20 -18.64 -20.07
CA LEU A 16 -0.65 -17.44 -19.45
C LEU A 16 0.87 -17.35 -19.65
N LEU A 17 1.57 -18.48 -19.65
CA LEU A 17 3.01 -18.52 -19.92
C LEU A 17 3.31 -18.18 -21.38
N GLU A 18 2.50 -18.67 -22.32
CA GLU A 18 2.64 -18.33 -23.73
C GLU A 18 2.35 -16.85 -23.99
N GLU A 19 1.32 -16.29 -23.37
CA GLU A 19 1.03 -14.85 -23.45
C GLU A 19 2.18 -14.01 -22.86
N LEU A 20 2.76 -14.43 -21.74
CA LEU A 20 3.91 -13.77 -21.14
C LEU A 20 5.14 -13.80 -22.07
N LYS A 21 5.42 -14.94 -22.72
CA LYS A 21 6.54 -15.08 -23.66
C LYS A 21 6.33 -14.25 -24.93
N ALA A 22 5.10 -14.17 -25.42
CA ALA A 22 4.75 -13.39 -26.60
C ALA A 22 4.91 -11.87 -26.38
N ASN A 23 4.60 -11.39 -25.17
CA ASN A 23 4.57 -9.95 -24.87
C ASN A 23 5.82 -9.43 -24.12
N VAL A 24 6.56 -10.30 -23.43
CA VAL A 24 7.67 -9.90 -22.55
C VAL A 24 8.95 -10.64 -22.91
N SER A 25 10.01 -9.87 -23.16
CA SER A 25 11.34 -10.41 -23.46
C SER A 25 11.84 -11.36 -22.36
N PRO A 26 12.55 -12.46 -22.70
CA PRO A 26 12.96 -13.49 -21.72
C PRO A 26 13.72 -12.96 -20.51
N ARG A 27 14.55 -11.92 -20.70
CA ARG A 27 15.34 -11.29 -19.61
C ARG A 27 14.51 -10.43 -18.67
N GLN A 28 13.29 -10.07 -19.03
CA GLN A 28 12.41 -9.20 -18.24
C GLN A 28 11.23 -9.92 -17.59
N GLN A 29 10.99 -11.20 -17.95
CA GLN A 29 9.86 -11.97 -17.43
C GLN A 29 9.86 -12.08 -15.90
N SER A 30 11.02 -12.35 -15.29
CA SER A 30 11.15 -12.42 -13.82
C SER A 30 10.82 -11.08 -13.14
N ARG A 31 11.25 -9.96 -13.73
CA ARG A 31 10.93 -8.61 -13.24
C ARG A 31 9.45 -8.32 -13.39
N PHE A 32 8.86 -8.64 -14.54
CA PHE A 32 7.45 -8.43 -14.82
C PHE A 32 6.57 -9.19 -13.83
N VAL A 33 6.84 -10.47 -13.61
CA VAL A 33 6.13 -11.31 -12.64
C VAL A 33 6.28 -10.77 -11.22
N ALA A 34 7.49 -10.35 -10.83
CA ALA A 34 7.73 -9.76 -9.51
C ALA A 34 6.95 -8.44 -9.30
N GLU A 35 6.87 -7.59 -10.31
CA GLU A 35 6.12 -6.34 -10.26
C GLU A 35 4.60 -6.58 -10.19
N ALA A 36 4.09 -7.52 -10.98
CA ALA A 36 2.69 -7.94 -10.95
C ALA A 36 2.31 -8.49 -9.56
N LEU A 37 3.11 -9.42 -9.01
CA LEU A 37 2.92 -9.96 -7.67
C LEU A 37 2.94 -8.85 -6.60
N LYS A 38 3.89 -7.92 -6.69
CA LYS A 38 3.98 -6.79 -5.76
C LYS A 38 2.73 -5.91 -5.81
N LYS A 39 2.17 -5.68 -7.00
CA LYS A 39 0.95 -4.89 -7.18
C LYS A 39 -0.25 -5.60 -6.54
N GLU A 40 -0.44 -6.88 -6.80
CA GLU A 40 -1.57 -7.63 -6.23
C GLU A 40 -1.46 -7.80 -4.72
N LEU A 41 -0.26 -8.07 -4.18
CA LEU A 41 -0.05 -8.11 -2.73
C LEU A 41 -0.38 -6.78 -2.05
N ARG A 42 -0.02 -5.65 -2.68
CA ARG A 42 -0.41 -4.32 -2.17
C ARG A 42 -1.91 -4.13 -2.17
N ARG A 43 -2.60 -4.57 -3.23
CA ARG A 43 -4.07 -4.51 -3.31
C ARG A 43 -4.73 -5.30 -2.19
N VAL A 44 -4.29 -6.54 -1.96
CA VAL A 44 -4.80 -7.40 -0.87
C VAL A 44 -4.51 -6.78 0.51
N CYS A 45 -3.29 -6.27 0.71
CA CYS A 45 -2.93 -5.60 1.95
C CYS A 45 -3.78 -4.35 2.21
N LEU A 46 -4.02 -3.54 1.19
CA LEU A 46 -4.87 -2.35 1.29
C LEU A 46 -6.32 -2.72 1.64
N ALA A 47 -6.89 -3.74 0.99
CA ALA A 47 -8.25 -4.20 1.30
C ALA A 47 -8.37 -4.62 2.77
N LYS A 48 -7.44 -5.44 3.26
CA LYS A 48 -7.38 -5.82 4.68
C LYS A 48 -7.22 -4.62 5.61
N ALA A 49 -6.38 -3.66 5.23
CA ALA A 49 -6.17 -2.45 6.02
C ALA A 49 -7.44 -1.61 6.10
N ILE A 50 -8.20 -1.47 5.01
CA ILE A 50 -9.47 -0.75 5.00
C ILE A 50 -10.49 -1.46 5.91
N GLU A 51 -10.62 -2.77 5.81
CA GLU A 51 -11.51 -3.56 6.67
C GLU A 51 -11.14 -3.44 8.15
N THR A 52 -9.85 -3.50 8.47
CA THR A 52 -9.35 -3.47 9.86
C THR A 52 -9.38 -2.05 10.45
N SER A 53 -9.16 -1.03 9.63
CA SER A 53 -9.13 0.37 10.07
C SER A 53 -10.52 1.02 10.12
N PHE A 54 -11.57 0.33 9.66
CA PHE A 54 -12.94 0.80 9.80
C PHE A 54 -13.28 0.97 11.28
N GLY A 55 -13.58 2.19 11.69
CA GLY A 55 -13.83 2.53 13.10
C GLY A 55 -12.57 2.64 13.96
N ALA A 56 -11.37 2.76 13.38
CA ALA A 56 -10.16 3.08 14.14
C ALA A 56 -10.17 4.52 14.71
N TRP A 57 -11.01 5.40 14.17
CA TRP A 57 -11.10 6.82 14.57
C TRP A 57 -12.37 7.06 15.40
N LYS A 58 -12.60 6.23 16.42
CA LYS A 58 -13.70 6.43 17.37
C LYS A 58 -13.41 7.60 18.30
N GLU A 59 -14.45 8.31 18.71
CA GLU A 59 -14.33 9.44 19.64
C GLU A 59 -13.77 9.03 21.01
N THR A 60 -13.98 7.78 21.43
CA THR A 60 -13.38 7.21 22.66
C THR A 60 -11.86 7.09 22.59
N ASP A 61 -11.32 6.74 21.42
CA ASP A 61 -9.88 6.56 21.22
C ASP A 61 -9.19 7.86 20.79
N HIS A 62 -9.96 8.77 20.17
CA HIS A 62 -9.50 10.05 19.63
C HIS A 62 -10.46 11.21 19.95
N PRO A 63 -10.51 11.68 21.21
CA PRO A 63 -11.37 12.79 21.62
C PRO A 63 -11.03 14.11 20.91
N GLU A 64 -9.79 14.28 20.44
CA GLU A 64 -9.34 15.43 19.65
C GLU A 64 -10.03 15.54 18.28
N LEU A 65 -10.60 14.44 17.79
CA LEU A 65 -11.31 14.34 16.52
C LEU A 65 -12.84 14.43 16.67
N ALA A 66 -13.36 14.49 17.90
CA ALA A 66 -14.81 14.53 18.18
C ALA A 66 -15.54 15.75 17.55
N ARG A 67 -14.83 16.88 17.36
CA ARG A 67 -15.38 18.06 16.65
C ARG A 67 -15.18 18.01 15.13
N GLY A 68 -14.94 16.83 14.60
CA GLY A 68 -14.63 16.58 13.20
C GLY A 68 -13.16 16.81 12.85
N ALA A 69 -12.70 16.08 11.84
CA ALA A 69 -11.34 16.13 11.33
C ALA A 69 -10.96 17.54 10.82
N GLU A 70 -11.89 18.30 10.25
CA GLU A 70 -11.64 19.65 9.76
C GLU A 70 -11.18 20.59 10.88
N THR A 71 -11.89 20.58 12.01
CA THR A 71 -11.57 21.42 13.18
C THR A 71 -10.19 21.08 13.72
N PHE A 72 -9.86 19.79 13.78
CA PHE A 72 -8.55 19.30 14.21
C PHE A 72 -7.43 19.77 13.28
N VAL A 73 -7.56 19.57 11.97
CA VAL A 73 -6.57 20.00 10.97
C VAL A 73 -6.38 21.52 10.99
N ARG A 74 -7.47 22.30 11.14
CA ARG A 74 -7.40 23.76 11.24
C ARG A 74 -6.63 24.20 12.49
N ARG A 75 -6.82 23.55 13.63
CA ARG A 75 -6.05 23.80 14.86
C ARG A 75 -4.57 23.49 14.66
N LEU A 76 -4.24 22.35 14.05
CA LEU A 76 -2.87 21.94 13.77
C LEU A 76 -2.14 22.98 12.91
N ARG A 77 -2.77 23.41 11.80
CA ARG A 77 -2.22 24.42 10.88
C ARG A 77 -2.02 25.79 11.53
N LYS A 78 -2.89 26.19 12.47
CA LYS A 78 -2.71 27.44 13.24
C LYS A 78 -1.49 27.34 14.15
N SER A 79 -1.34 26.23 14.89
CA SER A 79 -0.19 25.99 15.77
C SER A 79 1.15 26.05 15.03
N THR A 80 1.26 25.38 13.87
CA THR A 80 2.49 25.39 13.06
C THR A 80 2.85 26.79 12.54
N ARG A 81 1.86 27.60 12.14
CA ARG A 81 2.10 28.98 11.68
C ARG A 81 2.58 29.90 12.80
N THR A 82 2.03 29.74 14.00
CA THR A 82 2.47 30.51 15.17
C THR A 82 3.92 30.17 15.55
N ARG A 83 4.32 28.91 15.43
CA ARG A 83 5.68 28.45 15.72
C ARG A 83 6.74 28.91 14.71
N ARG A 84 6.37 29.14 13.44
CA ARG A 84 7.27 29.65 12.39
C ARG A 84 7.52 31.16 12.45
N ARG A 85 6.72 31.90 13.24
CA ARG A 85 6.82 33.36 13.38
C ARG A 85 7.57 33.80 14.64
N ARG A 86 7.99 32.86 15.50
CA ARG A 86 8.96 33.05 16.57
C ARG A 86 10.33 32.60 16.08
#